data_AF-A0A963EV19-F1
#
_entry.id   AF-A0A963EV19-F1
#
_cell.length_a   1.000
_cell.length_b   1.000
_cell.length_c   1.000
_cell.angle_alpha   90.00
_cell.angle_beta   90.00
_cell.angle_gamma   90.00
#
_symmetry.space_group_name_H-M   'P 1'
#
loop_
_entity.id
_entity.type
_entity.pdbx_description
1 polymer ?
#
loop_
_entity_poly.entity_id
_entity_poly.type
_entity_poly.pdbx_seq_one_letter_code
_entity_poly.pdbx_strand_id
1 'polypeptide(L)'
;EQIRHVWNRMNQLILDYMLEHYPDPQQALVLAGEASLDATWPLTSPGVPSIRMLHNHFMVFPMDQLSQAAMADRNNPNLTDGGQHSLFQAYMHDVYQTFFDAALELDMLVPIESNASTLQLTGYPQGLPCWQIRGGVDALKDIRFWLEYDRILQGFIDFYRTFFTQVSTRNAPVPKDAYFPEQIERVLLFNNDFLKTAKKVRDRCITDAQYANAIRWQPAFKQLIYRNDAGNLVVTISQNSIGNAITELLGVVVKRVPDAEGYAAAEPRLIERLLEVRARLIEADLGDGIATDYWPAS
;
A
#
# COMPACT_ATOMS: atom_id res chain seq x y z
N GLU A 1 13.48 3.47 -16.32
CA GLU A 1 12.57 2.61 -17.08
C GLU A 1 13.00 1.14 -17.08
N GLN A 2 14.21 0.80 -17.52
CA GLN A 2 14.72 -0.59 -17.52
C GLN A 2 14.64 -1.30 -16.15
N ILE A 3 15.06 -0.64 -15.07
CA ILE A 3 14.98 -1.19 -13.70
C ILE A 3 13.53 -1.49 -13.30
N ARG A 4 12.58 -0.62 -13.67
CA ARG A 4 11.15 -0.79 -13.36
C ARG A 4 10.57 -2.02 -14.06
N HIS A 5 10.95 -2.26 -15.32
CA HIS A 5 10.50 -3.46 -16.03
C HIS A 5 10.96 -4.76 -15.35
N VAL A 6 12.19 -4.79 -14.81
CA VAL A 6 12.70 -5.93 -14.04
C VAL A 6 11.85 -6.12 -12.77
N TRP A 7 11.59 -5.04 -12.02
CA TRP A 7 10.74 -5.11 -10.81
C TRP A 7 9.32 -5.60 -11.10
N ASN A 8 8.69 -5.13 -12.18
CA ASN A 8 7.36 -5.57 -12.56
C ASN A 8 7.32 -7.07 -12.87
N ARG A 9 8.33 -7.58 -13.59
CA ARG A 9 8.47 -9.02 -13.88
C ARG A 9 8.72 -9.84 -12.62
N MET A 10 9.54 -9.34 -11.69
CA MET A 10 9.77 -9.98 -10.40
C MET A 10 8.45 -10.07 -9.60
N ASN A 11 7.72 -8.95 -9.48
CA ASN A 11 6.45 -8.92 -8.76
C ASN A 11 5.42 -9.87 -9.37
N GLN A 12 5.31 -9.90 -10.70
CA GLN A 12 4.45 -10.83 -11.43
C GLN A 12 4.78 -12.29 -11.09
N LEU A 13 6.04 -12.72 -11.22
CA LEU A 13 6.43 -14.11 -10.96
C LEU A 13 6.23 -14.54 -9.51
N ILE A 14 6.51 -13.66 -8.56
CA ILE A 14 6.34 -13.98 -7.13
C ILE A 14 4.85 -14.08 -6.80
N LEU A 15 4.01 -13.18 -7.31
CA LEU A 15 2.56 -13.24 -7.15
C LEU A 15 1.97 -14.50 -7.80
N ASP A 16 2.40 -14.84 -9.01
CA ASP A 16 1.98 -16.08 -9.69
C ASP A 16 2.34 -17.30 -8.85
N TYR A 17 3.58 -17.39 -8.33
CA TYR A 17 4.01 -18.45 -7.43
C TYR A 17 3.10 -18.55 -6.19
N MET A 18 2.78 -17.43 -5.54
CA MET A 18 1.91 -17.42 -4.36
C MET A 18 0.50 -17.91 -4.71
N LEU A 19 -0.07 -17.48 -5.83
CA LEU A 19 -1.43 -17.84 -6.22
C LEU A 19 -1.53 -19.30 -6.69
N GLU A 20 -0.46 -19.85 -7.29
CA GLU A 20 -0.35 -21.28 -7.61
C GLU A 20 -0.32 -22.16 -6.36
N HIS A 21 0.48 -21.78 -5.35
CA HIS A 21 0.65 -22.58 -4.13
C HIS A 21 -0.50 -22.42 -3.12
N TYR A 22 -1.23 -21.30 -3.21
CA TYR A 22 -2.35 -20.99 -2.34
C TYR A 22 -3.57 -20.59 -3.17
N PRO A 23 -4.16 -21.51 -3.96
CA PRO A 23 -5.22 -21.14 -4.91
C PRO A 23 -6.56 -20.82 -4.26
N ASP A 24 -6.82 -21.38 -3.07
CA ASP A 24 -8.11 -21.27 -2.39
C ASP A 24 -8.16 -20.04 -1.46
N PRO A 25 -9.02 -19.03 -1.75
CA PRO A 25 -9.17 -17.86 -0.89
C PRO A 25 -9.73 -18.19 0.51
N GLN A 26 -10.40 -19.33 0.68
CA GLN A 26 -10.93 -19.75 1.98
C GLN A 26 -9.84 -20.32 2.89
N GLN A 27 -8.72 -20.80 2.33
CA GLN A 27 -7.62 -21.39 3.10
C GLN A 27 -6.53 -20.38 3.43
N ALA A 28 -6.27 -19.45 2.52
CA ALA A 28 -5.16 -18.52 2.67
C ALA A 28 -5.46 -17.15 2.07
N LEU A 29 -5.16 -16.12 2.86
CA LEU A 29 -5.10 -14.75 2.39
C LEU A 29 -3.73 -14.50 1.74
N VAL A 30 -3.75 -14.08 0.48
CA VAL A 30 -2.57 -13.71 -0.29
C VAL A 30 -2.54 -12.19 -0.43
N LEU A 31 -1.40 -11.58 -0.08
CA LEU A 31 -1.18 -10.16 -0.28
C LEU A 31 0.27 -9.85 -0.67
N ALA A 32 0.41 -8.90 -1.59
CA ALA A 32 1.66 -8.27 -1.91
C ALA A 32 1.54 -6.76 -1.76
N GLY A 33 2.67 -6.07 -1.58
CA GLY A 33 2.65 -4.62 -1.66
C GLY A 33 4.00 -3.97 -1.61
N GLU A 34 4.03 -2.75 -2.13
CA GLU A 34 5.21 -1.91 -2.24
C GLU A 34 5.13 -0.79 -1.21
N ALA A 35 6.18 -0.64 -0.40
CA ALA A 35 6.37 0.56 0.39
C ALA A 35 7.11 1.59 -0.44
N SER A 36 6.45 2.72 -0.69
CA SER A 36 7.02 3.84 -1.41
C SER A 36 7.09 5.07 -0.49
N LEU A 37 8.10 5.91 -0.69
CA LEU A 37 8.30 7.14 0.07
C LEU A 37 8.38 8.33 -0.86
N ASP A 38 7.75 9.42 -0.44
CA ASP A 38 8.02 10.71 -1.04
C ASP A 38 9.32 11.27 -0.46
N ALA A 39 10.38 11.24 -1.27
CA ALA A 39 11.71 11.75 -0.91
C ALA A 39 11.78 13.27 -0.75
N THR A 40 10.69 14.00 -1.04
CA THR A 40 10.63 15.46 -0.86
C THR A 40 10.58 15.91 0.60
N TRP A 41 10.38 14.98 1.55
CA TRP A 41 10.54 15.27 2.97
C TRP A 41 12.01 15.12 3.38
N PRO A 42 12.64 16.11 4.04
CA PRO A 42 14.07 16.05 4.33
C PRO A 42 14.39 14.87 5.24
N LEU A 43 14.93 13.80 4.63
CA LEU A 43 15.55 12.63 5.25
C LEU A 43 16.74 13.01 6.18
N THR A 44 17.11 14.29 6.23
CA THR A 44 18.28 14.84 6.91
C THR A 44 17.96 15.52 8.25
N SER A 45 16.73 15.45 8.75
CA SER A 45 16.46 15.94 10.12
C SER A 45 17.09 15.01 11.17
N PRO A 46 17.87 15.53 12.14
CA PRO A 46 18.42 14.72 13.23
C PRO A 46 17.31 14.00 13.99
N GLY A 47 17.45 12.68 14.20
CA GLY A 47 16.46 11.85 14.89
C GLY A 47 15.48 11.10 13.98
N VAL A 48 15.62 11.20 12.64
CA VAL A 48 14.94 10.32 11.69
C VAL A 48 15.67 8.97 11.66
N PRO A 49 15.07 7.84 12.10
CA PRO A 49 15.65 6.53 11.89
C PRO A 49 15.73 6.29 10.37
N SER A 50 16.91 5.95 9.86
CA SER A 50 17.19 5.67 8.45
C SER A 50 16.47 4.42 7.90
N ILE A 51 15.52 3.86 8.64
CA ILE A 51 14.86 2.58 8.37
C ILE A 51 13.50 2.87 7.73
N ARG A 52 13.50 3.44 6.54
CA ARG A 52 12.34 3.37 5.64
C ARG A 52 12.87 3.08 4.23
N MET A 53 13.26 1.82 4.05
CA MET A 53 13.73 1.31 2.75
C MET A 53 12.53 1.20 1.80
N LEU A 54 12.75 1.40 0.50
CA LEU A 54 11.83 0.91 -0.53
C LEU A 54 11.92 -0.62 -0.49
N HIS A 55 10.81 -1.31 -0.21
CA HIS A 55 10.79 -2.77 -0.09
C HIS A 55 9.42 -3.34 -0.44
N ASN A 56 9.44 -4.47 -1.13
CA ASN A 56 8.24 -5.23 -1.50
C ASN A 56 7.98 -6.29 -0.44
N HIS A 57 6.70 -6.55 -0.20
CA HIS A 57 6.25 -7.58 0.72
C HIS A 57 5.41 -8.56 -0.03
N PHE A 58 5.64 -9.84 0.24
CA PHE A 58 4.89 -10.96 -0.27
C PHE A 58 4.52 -11.80 0.94
N MET A 59 3.24 -11.86 1.27
CA MET A 59 2.77 -12.49 2.50
C MET A 59 1.58 -13.39 2.21
N VAL A 60 1.59 -14.52 2.90
CA VAL A 60 0.47 -15.46 2.92
C VAL A 60 0.12 -15.75 4.36
N PHE A 61 -1.15 -15.60 4.68
CA PHE A 61 -1.68 -15.88 6.01
C PHE A 61 -2.70 -17.01 5.93
N PRO A 62 -2.50 -18.11 6.68
CA PRO A 62 -3.53 -19.13 6.84
C PRO A 62 -4.81 -18.51 7.44
N MET A 63 -5.96 -18.74 6.80
CA MET A 63 -7.24 -18.17 7.22
C MET A 63 -7.70 -18.72 8.57
N ASP A 64 -7.36 -19.97 8.89
CA ASP A 64 -7.62 -20.59 10.20
C ASP A 64 -6.93 -19.79 11.32
N GLN A 65 -5.65 -19.44 11.14
CA GLN A 65 -4.90 -18.62 12.10
C GLN A 65 -5.47 -17.21 12.22
N LEU A 66 -5.81 -16.57 11.09
CA LEU A 66 -6.42 -15.24 11.11
C LEU A 66 -7.76 -15.26 11.84
N SER A 67 -8.59 -16.29 11.63
CA SER A 67 -9.91 -16.40 12.27
C SER A 67 -9.87 -16.61 13.79
N GLN A 68 -8.77 -17.18 14.29
CA GLN A 68 -8.54 -17.39 15.72
C GLN A 68 -7.85 -16.20 16.39
N ALA A 69 -7.33 -15.26 15.61
CA ALA A 69 -6.65 -14.08 16.13
C ALA A 69 -7.63 -13.10 16.78
N ALA A 70 -7.14 -12.34 17.76
CA ALA A 70 -7.91 -11.26 18.35
C ALA A 70 -8.12 -10.13 17.33
N MET A 71 -9.38 -9.74 17.16
CA MET A 71 -9.75 -8.56 16.37
C MET A 71 -9.03 -7.33 16.92
N ALA A 72 -8.60 -6.46 16.01
CA ALA A 72 -7.98 -5.21 16.40
C ALA A 72 -8.96 -4.32 17.17
N ASP A 73 -8.48 -3.67 18.24
CA ASP A 73 -9.27 -2.69 18.99
C ASP A 73 -9.59 -1.52 18.08
N ARG A 74 -10.88 -1.29 17.79
CA ARG A 74 -11.35 -0.22 16.90
C ARG A 74 -10.93 1.18 17.36
N ASN A 75 -10.60 1.35 18.64
CA ASN A 75 -10.11 2.62 19.18
C ASN A 75 -8.57 2.72 19.19
N ASN A 76 -7.86 1.73 18.63
CA ASN A 76 -6.41 1.75 18.59
C ASN A 76 -5.95 2.89 17.67
N PRO A 77 -5.17 3.87 18.16
CA PRO A 77 -4.75 5.02 17.36
C PRO A 77 -3.83 4.66 16.19
N ASN A 78 -3.32 3.43 16.13
CA ASN A 78 -2.53 2.92 15.00
C ASN A 78 -3.38 2.23 13.93
N LEU A 79 -4.67 1.94 14.20
CA LEU A 79 -5.65 1.66 13.15
C LEU A 79 -6.07 3.00 12.57
N THR A 80 -5.19 3.57 11.76
CA THR A 80 -5.41 4.86 11.10
C THR A 80 -6.19 4.69 9.81
N ASP A 81 -7.13 3.74 9.82
CA ASP A 81 -7.98 3.41 8.69
C ASP A 81 -8.37 4.66 7.91
N GLY A 82 -8.45 4.50 6.59
CA GLY A 82 -9.13 5.45 5.72
C GLY A 82 -10.62 5.53 6.05
N GLY A 83 -10.99 5.75 7.32
CA GLY A 83 -12.12 5.20 8.06
C GLY A 83 -12.57 6.08 9.23
N GLN A 84 -12.19 5.68 10.44
CA GLN A 84 -12.71 6.20 11.70
C GLN A 84 -11.83 7.32 12.27
N HIS A 85 -10.53 7.35 11.92
CA HIS A 85 -9.59 8.33 12.47
C HIS A 85 -8.77 9.11 11.43
N SER A 86 -8.83 8.77 10.14
CA SER A 86 -8.15 9.56 9.12
C SER A 86 -8.88 10.86 8.81
N LEU A 87 -8.08 11.93 8.67
CA LEU A 87 -8.55 13.22 8.16
C LEU A 87 -9.21 13.10 6.78
N PHE A 88 -8.74 12.13 5.98
CA PHE A 88 -9.17 11.92 4.60
C PHE A 88 -10.58 11.35 4.52
N GLN A 89 -10.93 10.30 5.27
CA GLN A 89 -12.32 9.83 5.29
C GLN A 89 -13.25 10.89 5.88
N ALA A 90 -12.84 11.55 6.97
CA ALA A 90 -13.73 12.47 7.67
C ALA A 90 -14.11 13.72 6.87
N TYR A 91 -13.26 14.18 5.95
CA TYR A 91 -13.45 15.48 5.28
C TYR A 91 -13.16 15.50 3.78
N MET A 92 -12.57 14.46 3.21
CA MET A 92 -12.01 14.50 1.86
C MET A 92 -12.35 13.26 1.02
N HIS A 93 -13.21 12.36 1.49
CA HIS A 93 -13.58 11.13 0.78
C HIS A 93 -14.06 11.43 -0.66
N ASP A 94 -15.06 12.29 -0.81
CA ASP A 94 -15.64 12.63 -2.11
C ASP A 94 -14.63 13.35 -3.02
N VAL A 95 -13.82 14.26 -2.45
CA VAL A 95 -12.78 15.00 -3.20
C VAL A 95 -11.69 14.06 -3.69
N TYR A 96 -11.29 13.11 -2.84
CA TYR A 96 -10.29 12.10 -3.14
C TYR A 96 -10.79 11.18 -4.26
N GLN A 97 -12.01 10.65 -4.14
CA GLN A 97 -12.62 9.83 -5.19
C GLN A 97 -12.71 10.60 -6.52
N THR A 98 -13.25 11.82 -6.49
CA THR A 98 -13.39 12.67 -7.69
C THR A 98 -12.04 12.95 -8.35
N PHE A 99 -10.98 13.16 -7.57
CA PHE A 99 -9.64 13.39 -8.12
C PHE A 99 -9.12 12.16 -8.84
N PHE A 100 -9.24 10.97 -8.22
CA PHE A 100 -8.79 9.72 -8.85
C PHE A 100 -9.61 9.41 -10.11
N ASP A 101 -10.93 9.61 -10.09
CA ASP A 101 -11.79 9.41 -11.27
C ASP A 101 -11.45 10.39 -12.41
N ALA A 102 -11.03 11.61 -12.08
CA ALA A 102 -10.65 12.62 -13.07
C ALA A 102 -9.20 12.50 -13.57
N ALA A 103 -8.29 11.98 -12.75
CA ALA A 103 -6.86 11.87 -13.04
C ALA A 103 -6.49 10.52 -13.67
N LEU A 104 -7.18 9.46 -13.27
CA LEU A 104 -6.82 8.10 -13.65
C LEU A 104 -7.76 7.57 -14.72
N GLU A 105 -7.26 7.53 -15.95
CA GLU A 105 -7.89 6.78 -17.03
C GLU A 105 -7.40 5.33 -16.98
N LEU A 106 -8.10 4.51 -16.18
CA LEU A 106 -7.78 3.10 -15.96
C LEU A 106 -8.73 2.21 -16.78
N ASP A 107 -8.19 1.15 -17.39
CA ASP A 107 -8.97 0.17 -18.15
C ASP A 107 -8.89 -1.22 -17.50
N MET A 108 -7.73 -1.60 -16.98
CA MET A 108 -7.53 -2.88 -16.33
C MET A 108 -7.80 -2.83 -14.83
N LEU A 109 -7.63 -1.67 -14.20
CA LEU A 109 -7.98 -1.42 -12.80
C LEU A 109 -9.36 -0.77 -12.69
N VAL A 110 -10.38 -1.57 -12.36
CA VAL A 110 -11.77 -1.13 -12.33
C VAL A 110 -12.19 -0.78 -10.90
N PRO A 111 -12.69 0.44 -10.63
CA PRO A 111 -13.18 0.81 -9.30
C PRO A 111 -14.20 -0.21 -8.78
N ILE A 112 -14.08 -0.58 -7.51
CA ILE A 112 -14.97 -1.54 -6.84
C ILE A 112 -15.55 -0.92 -5.56
N GLU A 113 -16.83 -1.17 -5.31
CA GLU A 113 -17.52 -0.70 -4.10
C GLU A 113 -16.96 -1.37 -2.84
N SER A 114 -16.98 -0.65 -1.71
CA SER A 114 -16.37 -1.10 -0.45
C SER A 114 -16.84 -2.49 -0.01
N ASN A 115 -18.13 -2.82 -0.11
CA ASN A 115 -18.64 -4.13 0.31
C ASN A 115 -18.04 -5.30 -0.49
N ALA A 116 -17.63 -5.06 -1.74
CA ALA A 116 -17.05 -6.08 -2.61
C ALA A 116 -15.51 -6.09 -2.54
N SER A 117 -14.89 -5.06 -1.97
CA SER A 117 -13.45 -5.00 -1.74
C SER A 117 -13.04 -5.47 -0.34
N THR A 118 -13.91 -5.38 0.67
CA THR A 118 -13.59 -5.79 2.04
C THR A 118 -13.44 -7.31 2.19
N LEU A 119 -12.43 -7.72 2.96
CA LEU A 119 -12.29 -9.09 3.46
C LEU A 119 -13.39 -9.37 4.47
N GLN A 120 -14.14 -10.47 4.31
CA GLN A 120 -15.27 -10.81 5.18
C GLN A 120 -14.85 -10.97 6.64
N LEU A 121 -13.67 -11.56 6.86
CA LEU A 121 -13.17 -11.83 8.21
C LEU A 121 -12.90 -10.56 9.00
N THR A 122 -12.39 -9.52 8.33
CA THR A 122 -11.78 -8.36 8.99
C THR A 122 -12.60 -7.09 8.77
N GLY A 123 -13.38 -7.07 7.70
CA GLY A 123 -14.10 -5.92 7.19
C GLY A 123 -13.21 -4.88 6.51
N TYR A 124 -11.94 -5.17 6.20
CA TYR A 124 -10.99 -4.22 5.60
C TYR A 124 -10.62 -4.57 4.16
N PRO A 125 -10.20 -3.60 3.32
CA PRO A 125 -10.01 -2.17 3.63
C PRO A 125 -11.34 -1.39 3.72
N GLN A 126 -11.47 -0.51 4.72
CA GLN A 126 -12.63 0.38 4.89
C GLN A 126 -12.28 1.79 4.41
N GLY A 127 -13.13 2.33 3.52
CA GLY A 127 -13.07 3.71 3.03
C GLY A 127 -11.83 4.11 2.21
N LEU A 128 -10.89 3.18 2.03
CA LEU A 128 -9.81 3.30 1.04
C LEU A 128 -10.35 3.03 -0.36
N PRO A 129 -9.79 3.70 -1.39
CA PRO A 129 -10.12 3.37 -2.76
C PRO A 129 -9.63 1.95 -3.09
N CYS A 130 -10.43 1.23 -3.86
CA CYS A 130 -10.11 -0.11 -4.30
C CYS A 130 -10.40 -0.26 -5.80
N TRP A 131 -9.55 -1.01 -6.48
CA TRP A 131 -9.73 -1.36 -7.88
C TRP A 131 -9.57 -2.86 -8.07
N GLN A 132 -10.58 -3.52 -8.63
CA GLN A 132 -10.46 -4.91 -9.05
C GLN A 132 -9.59 -5.00 -10.31
N ILE A 133 -8.69 -5.98 -10.34
CA ILE A 133 -7.88 -6.30 -11.51
C ILE A 133 -8.75 -7.07 -12.51
N ARG A 134 -9.12 -6.44 -13.63
CA ARG A 134 -9.81 -7.07 -14.74
C ARG A 134 -8.88 -8.10 -15.40
N GLY A 135 -9.35 -9.34 -15.54
CA GLY A 135 -8.53 -10.45 -16.06
C GLY A 135 -7.77 -11.23 -14.97
N GLY A 136 -7.88 -10.81 -13.70
CA GLY A 136 -7.30 -11.55 -12.57
C GLY A 136 -5.78 -11.70 -12.68
N VAL A 137 -5.29 -12.92 -12.44
CA VAL A 137 -3.84 -13.23 -12.42
C VAL A 137 -3.19 -12.99 -13.77
N ASP A 138 -3.86 -13.32 -14.87
CA ASP A 138 -3.27 -13.16 -16.21
C ASP A 138 -3.01 -11.70 -16.58
N ALA A 139 -3.73 -10.76 -15.98
CA ALA A 139 -3.48 -9.33 -16.18
C ALA A 139 -2.11 -8.88 -15.66
N LEU A 140 -1.52 -9.60 -14.70
CA LEU A 140 -0.18 -9.30 -14.17
C LEU A 140 0.92 -9.46 -15.24
N LYS A 141 0.66 -10.23 -16.30
CA LYS A 141 1.58 -10.44 -17.43
C LYS A 141 1.52 -9.30 -18.45
N ASP A 142 0.49 -8.45 -18.37
CA ASP A 142 0.32 -7.31 -19.28
C ASP A 142 0.99 -6.06 -18.68
N ILE A 143 1.88 -5.42 -19.46
CA ILE A 143 2.57 -4.20 -19.03
C ILE A 143 1.60 -3.05 -18.72
N ARG A 144 0.43 -3.03 -19.35
CA ARG A 144 -0.61 -2.02 -19.09
C ARG A 144 -1.07 -2.06 -17.63
N PHE A 145 -1.06 -3.23 -16.99
CA PHE A 145 -1.45 -3.36 -15.58
C PHE A 145 -0.50 -2.55 -14.72
N TRP A 146 0.79 -2.76 -14.92
CA TRP A 146 1.83 -2.09 -14.16
C TRP A 146 1.88 -0.59 -14.43
N LEU A 147 1.57 -0.15 -15.65
CA LEU A 147 1.41 1.27 -15.94
C LEU A 147 0.23 1.89 -15.19
N GLU A 148 -0.92 1.20 -15.12
CA GLU A 148 -2.08 1.64 -14.36
C GLU A 148 -1.85 1.60 -12.84
N TYR A 149 -1.13 0.58 -12.37
CA TYR A 149 -0.67 0.45 -10.99
C TYR A 149 0.22 1.65 -10.59
N ASP A 150 1.21 2.01 -11.42
CA ASP A 150 2.03 3.20 -11.23
C ASP A 150 1.20 4.50 -11.24
N ARG A 151 0.19 4.61 -12.11
CA ARG A 151 -0.68 5.80 -12.20
C ARG A 151 -1.45 6.05 -10.90
N ILE A 152 -1.91 5.00 -10.22
CA ILE A 152 -2.53 5.14 -8.89
C ILE A 152 -1.55 5.78 -7.90
N LEU A 153 -0.30 5.31 -7.88
CA LEU A 153 0.73 5.86 -7.01
C LEU A 153 1.03 7.33 -7.33
N GLN A 154 1.14 7.67 -8.62
CA GLN A 154 1.35 9.05 -9.07
C GLN A 154 0.20 9.97 -8.63
N GLY A 155 -1.05 9.53 -8.79
CA GLY A 155 -2.22 10.29 -8.38
C GLY A 155 -2.23 10.51 -6.87
N PHE A 156 -1.88 9.47 -6.11
CA PHE A 156 -1.73 9.57 -4.67
C PHE A 156 -0.67 10.60 -4.27
N ILE A 157 0.53 10.53 -4.85
CA ILE A 157 1.61 11.48 -4.58
C ILE A 157 1.18 12.91 -4.87
N ASP A 158 0.54 13.17 -6.01
CA ASP A 158 0.06 14.49 -6.39
C ASP A 158 -1.01 15.04 -5.45
N PHE A 159 -1.96 14.21 -5.06
CA PHE A 159 -3.00 14.57 -4.10
C PHE A 159 -2.40 15.00 -2.77
N TYR A 160 -1.48 14.19 -2.23
CA TYR A 160 -0.86 14.43 -0.94
C TYR A 160 0.11 15.60 -0.94
N ARG A 161 0.96 15.71 -1.98
CA ARG A 161 1.85 16.87 -2.16
C ARG A 161 1.06 18.16 -2.24
N THR A 162 -0.02 18.17 -3.02
CA THR A 162 -0.91 19.33 -3.13
C THR A 162 -1.51 19.67 -1.76
N PHE A 163 -2.07 18.68 -1.06
CA PHE A 163 -2.69 18.88 0.25
C PHE A 163 -1.71 19.48 1.27
N PHE A 164 -0.54 18.84 1.46
CA PHE A 164 0.44 19.31 2.43
C PHE A 164 1.13 20.62 2.02
N THR A 165 1.20 20.90 0.72
CA THR A 165 1.64 22.21 0.23
C THR A 165 0.64 23.30 0.61
N GLN A 166 -0.68 23.05 0.55
CA GLN A 166 -1.70 23.97 1.08
C GLN A 166 -1.67 24.11 2.60
N VAL A 167 -1.34 23.02 3.32
CA VAL A 167 -1.16 23.07 4.78
C VAL A 167 0.03 23.96 5.16
N SER A 168 1.16 23.88 4.43
CA SER A 168 2.35 24.67 4.73
C SER A 168 2.26 26.12 4.24
N THR A 169 1.70 26.32 3.04
CA THR A 169 1.67 27.61 2.34
C THR A 169 0.25 27.90 1.85
N ARG A 170 -0.32 29.02 2.30
CA ARG A 170 -1.68 29.43 1.90
C ARG A 170 -1.75 29.73 0.41
N ASN A 171 -2.76 29.19 -0.27
CA ASN A 171 -3.02 29.41 -1.70
C ASN A 171 -1.79 29.11 -2.57
N ALA A 172 -1.06 28.05 -2.20
CA ALA A 172 0.08 27.64 -2.98
C ALA A 172 -0.35 27.20 -4.39
N PRO A 173 0.52 27.40 -5.41
CA PRO A 173 0.23 26.93 -6.75
C PRO A 173 0.29 25.40 -6.84
N VAL A 174 -0.02 24.87 -8.03
CA VAL A 174 0.23 23.46 -8.37
C VAL A 174 1.69 23.09 -8.04
N PRO A 175 1.95 21.96 -7.36
CA PRO A 175 3.31 21.49 -7.09
C PRO A 175 4.15 21.39 -8.37
N LYS A 176 5.45 21.67 -8.24
CA LYS A 176 6.40 21.44 -9.34
C LYS A 176 6.48 19.94 -9.63
N ASP A 177 6.65 19.60 -10.90
CA ASP A 177 6.78 18.22 -11.39
C ASP A 177 5.58 17.32 -11.03
N ALA A 178 4.38 17.90 -10.94
CA ALA A 178 3.14 17.16 -10.77
C ALA A 178 2.85 16.29 -12.01
N TYR A 179 2.30 15.10 -11.79
CA TYR A 179 1.89 14.16 -12.83
C TYR A 179 0.56 14.56 -13.49
N PHE A 180 -0.35 15.15 -12.70
CA PHE A 180 -1.72 15.52 -13.09
C PHE A 180 -2.02 17.00 -12.78
N PRO A 181 -1.25 17.95 -13.35
CA PRO A 181 -1.34 19.37 -12.99
C PRO A 181 -2.72 19.98 -13.27
N GLU A 182 -3.37 19.61 -14.38
CA GLU A 182 -4.70 20.11 -14.75
C GLU A 182 -5.77 19.62 -13.77
N GLN A 183 -5.71 18.36 -13.37
CA GLN A 183 -6.64 17.77 -12.40
C GLN A 183 -6.42 18.34 -11.00
N ILE A 184 -5.17 18.60 -10.61
CA ILE A 184 -4.87 19.29 -9.35
C ILE A 184 -5.55 20.65 -9.34
N GLU A 185 -5.39 21.45 -10.40
CA GLU A 185 -5.98 22.79 -10.46
C GLU A 185 -7.51 22.72 -10.42
N ARG A 186 -8.10 21.90 -11.29
CA ARG A 186 -9.56 21.84 -11.47
C ARG A 186 -10.30 21.15 -10.32
N VAL A 187 -9.73 20.11 -9.72
CA VAL A 187 -10.41 19.26 -8.73
C VAL A 187 -9.97 19.55 -7.30
N LEU A 188 -8.69 19.92 -7.06
CA LEU A 188 -8.19 20.15 -5.70
C LEU A 188 -8.15 21.64 -5.36
N LEU A 189 -7.46 22.45 -6.18
CA LEU A 189 -7.23 23.86 -5.88
C LEU A 189 -8.47 24.74 -6.10
N PHE A 190 -9.43 24.27 -6.90
CA PHE A 190 -10.74 24.91 -7.05
C PHE A 190 -11.81 24.35 -6.09
N ASN A 191 -11.45 23.44 -5.17
CA ASN A 191 -12.39 22.81 -4.25
C ASN A 191 -12.32 23.45 -2.84
N ASN A 192 -13.43 24.06 -2.43
CA ASN A 192 -13.52 24.76 -1.14
C ASN A 192 -13.36 23.83 0.07
N ASP A 193 -13.82 22.58 -0.02
CA ASP A 193 -13.76 21.65 1.11
C ASP A 193 -12.36 21.07 1.28
N PHE A 194 -11.64 20.86 0.17
CA PHE A 194 -10.19 20.58 0.18
C PHE A 194 -9.41 21.70 0.89
N LEU A 195 -9.60 22.95 0.46
CA LEU A 195 -8.89 24.11 1.02
C LEU A 195 -9.25 24.38 2.49
N LYS A 196 -10.53 24.24 2.87
CA LYS A 196 -10.97 24.35 4.28
C LYS A 196 -10.32 23.27 5.14
N THR A 197 -10.20 22.06 4.62
CA THR A 197 -9.59 20.94 5.35
C THR A 197 -8.09 21.17 5.54
N ALA A 198 -7.38 21.59 4.50
CA ALA A 198 -5.97 22.00 4.61
C ALA A 198 -5.79 23.14 5.63
N LYS A 199 -6.70 24.12 5.66
CA LYS A 199 -6.72 25.18 6.68
C LYS A 199 -6.89 24.62 8.09
N LYS A 200 -7.85 23.72 8.32
CA LYS A 200 -8.07 23.11 9.64
C LYS A 200 -6.81 22.42 10.16
N VAL A 201 -6.13 21.64 9.30
CA VAL A 201 -4.87 20.98 9.63
C VAL A 201 -3.78 21.99 9.95
N ARG A 202 -3.59 22.99 9.09
CA ARG A 202 -2.60 24.06 9.31
C ARG A 202 -2.82 24.79 10.63
N ASP A 203 -4.04 25.20 10.91
CA ASP A 203 -4.38 25.95 12.12
C ASP A 203 -4.10 25.11 13.38
N ARG A 204 -4.35 23.80 13.33
CA ARG A 204 -4.00 22.86 14.42
C ARG A 204 -2.49 22.66 14.54
N CYS A 205 -1.75 22.55 13.44
CA CYS A 205 -0.29 22.42 13.47
C CYS A 205 0.41 23.64 14.12
N ILE A 206 -0.20 24.82 14.08
CA ILE A 206 0.35 26.03 14.72
C ILE A 206 0.20 25.97 16.25
N THR A 207 -0.88 25.38 16.75
CA THR A 207 -1.21 25.38 18.19
C THR A 207 -0.84 24.09 18.92
N ASP A 208 -0.62 23.00 18.18
CA ASP A 208 -0.35 21.66 18.72
C ASP A 208 0.92 21.08 18.11
N ALA A 209 2.03 21.21 18.83
CA ALA A 209 3.34 20.72 18.41
C ALA A 209 3.40 19.19 18.33
N GLN A 210 2.62 18.47 19.15
CA GLN A 210 2.56 17.00 19.10
C GLN A 210 1.85 16.53 17.83
N TYR A 211 0.72 17.16 17.50
CA TYR A 211 0.01 16.91 16.24
C TYR A 211 0.86 17.27 15.02
N ALA A 212 1.53 18.42 15.06
CA ALA A 212 2.44 18.84 14.00
C ALA A 212 3.61 17.86 13.82
N ASN A 213 4.11 17.25 14.90
CA ASN A 213 5.13 16.22 14.81
C ASN A 213 4.55 14.94 14.20
N ALA A 214 3.42 14.44 14.71
CA ALA A 214 2.78 13.21 14.25
C ALA A 214 2.47 13.21 12.75
N ILE A 215 1.88 14.29 12.23
CA ILE A 215 1.49 14.38 10.82
C ILE A 215 2.69 14.46 9.86
N ARG A 216 3.85 14.95 10.31
CA ARG A 216 5.10 14.95 9.53
C ARG A 216 5.66 13.55 9.28
N TRP A 217 5.31 12.57 10.12
CA TRP A 217 5.85 11.20 10.02
C TRP A 217 4.98 10.25 9.18
N GLN A 218 3.86 10.73 8.63
CA GLN A 218 2.93 9.96 7.82
C GLN A 218 3.14 9.95 6.27
N PRO A 219 4.22 10.47 5.63
CA PRO A 219 4.33 10.41 4.17
C PRO A 219 4.84 9.05 3.63
N ALA A 220 4.71 7.97 4.42
CA ALA A 220 4.90 6.61 3.90
C ALA A 220 3.56 6.16 3.32
N PHE A 221 3.59 5.65 2.10
CA PHE A 221 2.43 5.07 1.45
C PHE A 221 2.72 3.64 1.04
N LYS A 222 1.66 2.85 1.06
CA LYS A 222 1.73 1.45 0.66
C LYS A 222 0.66 1.18 -0.37
N GLN A 223 1.10 0.76 -1.54
CA GLN A 223 0.23 0.17 -2.55
C GLN A 223 0.21 -1.35 -2.36
N LEU A 224 -0.99 -1.91 -2.39
CA LEU A 224 -1.27 -3.29 -2.02
C LEU A 224 -2.02 -3.98 -3.15
N ILE A 225 -1.66 -5.23 -3.41
CA ILE A 225 -2.44 -6.19 -4.18
C ILE A 225 -2.85 -7.29 -3.21
N TYR A 226 -4.14 -7.58 -3.09
CA TYR A 226 -4.61 -8.70 -2.26
C TYR A 226 -5.72 -9.47 -2.98
N ARG A 227 -5.89 -10.73 -2.58
CA ARG A 227 -7.01 -11.54 -3.04
C ARG A 227 -8.17 -11.44 -2.05
N ASN A 228 -9.36 -11.09 -2.52
CA ASN A 228 -10.57 -11.07 -1.69
C ASN A 228 -11.20 -12.47 -1.53
N ASP A 229 -12.26 -12.59 -0.73
CA ASP A 229 -12.92 -13.87 -0.44
C ASP A 229 -13.56 -14.51 -1.68
N ALA A 230 -13.88 -13.72 -2.71
CA ALA A 230 -14.39 -14.20 -4.00
C ALA A 230 -13.28 -14.68 -4.94
N GLY A 231 -12.01 -14.57 -4.55
CA GLY A 231 -10.85 -14.92 -5.37
C GLY A 231 -10.40 -13.82 -6.35
N ASN A 232 -11.04 -12.65 -6.34
CA ASN A 232 -10.64 -11.53 -7.17
C ASN A 232 -9.36 -10.88 -6.62
N LEU A 233 -8.45 -10.49 -7.51
CA LEU A 233 -7.33 -9.64 -7.14
C LEU A 233 -7.78 -8.16 -7.10
N VAL A 234 -7.40 -7.47 -6.03
CA VAL A 234 -7.79 -6.09 -5.74
C VAL A 234 -6.55 -5.26 -5.41
N VAL A 235 -6.47 -4.07 -5.99
CA VAL A 235 -5.47 -3.04 -5.69
C VAL A 235 -6.06 -2.03 -4.72
N THR A 236 -5.29 -1.62 -3.72
CA THR A 236 -5.60 -0.47 -2.86
C THR A 236 -4.33 0.29 -2.51
N ILE A 237 -4.46 1.52 -2.02
CA ILE A 237 -3.34 2.35 -1.57
C ILE A 237 -3.71 3.03 -0.24
N SER A 238 -2.80 2.97 0.73
CA SER A 238 -2.98 3.55 2.07
C SER A 238 -1.81 4.45 2.45
N GLN A 239 -2.11 5.50 3.24
CA GLN A 239 -1.10 6.36 3.87
C GLN A 239 -0.67 5.77 5.22
N ASN A 240 0.08 4.66 5.20
CA ASN A 240 0.60 4.10 6.44
C ASN A 240 1.91 3.34 6.27
N SER A 241 2.60 3.11 7.40
CA SER A 241 3.75 2.21 7.46
C SER A 241 3.33 0.78 7.12
N ILE A 242 4.30 -0.07 6.73
CA ILE A 242 3.99 -1.42 6.27
C ILE A 242 3.28 -2.29 7.30
N GLY A 243 3.77 -2.27 8.54
CA GLY A 243 3.22 -3.08 9.64
C GLY A 243 1.82 -2.62 10.02
N ASN A 244 1.57 -1.31 9.96
CA ASN A 244 0.26 -0.77 10.23
C ASN A 244 -0.68 -0.99 9.05
N ALA A 245 -0.25 -0.86 7.80
CA ALA A 245 -1.05 -1.15 6.61
C ALA A 245 -1.45 -2.63 6.54
N ILE A 246 -0.60 -3.54 7.03
CA ILE A 246 -0.93 -4.97 7.18
C ILE A 246 -1.89 -5.15 8.37
N THR A 247 -1.64 -4.51 9.51
CA THR A 247 -2.57 -4.55 10.67
C THR A 247 -3.94 -3.98 10.30
N GLU A 248 -3.98 -2.96 9.46
CA GLU A 248 -5.18 -2.35 8.89
C GLU A 248 -5.84 -3.30 7.89
N LEU A 249 -5.12 -3.82 6.90
CA LEU A 249 -5.69 -4.75 5.91
C LEU A 249 -6.21 -6.03 6.58
N LEU A 250 -5.48 -6.55 7.55
CA LEU A 250 -5.84 -7.76 8.27
C LEU A 250 -6.82 -7.51 9.42
N GLY A 251 -7.06 -6.28 9.85
CA GLY A 251 -7.94 -5.97 11.00
C GLY A 251 -7.64 -6.77 12.28
N VAL A 252 -6.43 -7.30 12.45
CA VAL A 252 -6.00 -8.13 13.59
C VAL A 252 -4.79 -7.54 14.28
N VAL A 253 -4.68 -7.75 15.59
CA VAL A 253 -3.51 -7.28 16.35
C VAL A 253 -2.29 -8.16 16.05
N VAL A 254 -1.32 -7.63 15.32
CA VAL A 254 -0.02 -8.29 15.17
C VAL A 254 0.82 -8.05 16.43
N LYS A 255 0.91 -9.05 17.30
CA LYS A 255 1.80 -9.02 18.47
C LYS A 255 3.14 -9.67 18.13
N ARG A 256 4.21 -8.87 18.12
CA ARG A 256 5.58 -9.40 17.99
C ARG A 256 6.04 -9.91 19.34
N VAL A 257 6.25 -11.22 19.43
CA VAL A 257 6.84 -11.86 20.61
C VAL A 257 8.09 -12.63 20.17
N PRO A 258 9.15 -12.67 20.98
CA PRO A 258 10.26 -13.59 20.74
C PRO A 258 9.73 -15.03 20.86
N ASP A 259 9.78 -15.78 19.77
CA ASP A 259 9.36 -17.18 19.70
C ASP A 259 10.36 -17.97 18.85
N ALA A 260 11.45 -18.39 19.48
CA ALA A 260 12.53 -19.10 18.81
C ALA A 260 12.09 -20.51 18.35
N GLU A 261 11.25 -21.19 19.12
CA GLU A 261 10.74 -22.53 18.78
C GLU A 261 9.78 -22.46 17.60
N GLY A 262 8.83 -21.52 17.62
CA GLY A 262 7.92 -21.29 16.50
C GLY A 262 8.66 -20.88 15.22
N TYR A 263 9.68 -20.02 15.34
CA TYR A 263 10.53 -19.66 14.20
C TYR A 263 11.28 -20.87 13.64
N ALA A 264 11.95 -21.65 14.48
CA ALA A 264 12.70 -22.84 14.06
C ALA A 264 11.80 -23.91 13.41
N ALA A 265 10.54 -24.01 13.83
CA ALA A 265 9.57 -24.92 13.20
C ALA A 265 9.11 -24.45 11.82
N ALA A 266 8.97 -23.13 11.61
CA ALA A 266 8.49 -22.56 10.35
C ALA A 266 9.60 -22.31 9.31
N GLU A 267 10.82 -22.00 9.78
CA GLU A 267 11.94 -21.57 8.95
C GLU A 267 12.29 -22.54 7.80
N PRO A 268 12.39 -23.87 7.99
CA PRO A 268 12.77 -24.77 6.89
C PRO A 268 11.84 -24.65 5.68
N ARG A 269 10.53 -24.60 5.92
CA ARG A 269 9.53 -24.50 4.86
C ARG A 269 9.52 -23.12 4.20
N LEU A 270 9.85 -22.06 4.96
CA LEU A 270 10.01 -20.71 4.40
C LEU A 270 11.24 -20.62 3.49
N ILE A 271 12.35 -21.25 3.90
CA ILE A 271 13.58 -21.31 3.10
C ILE A 271 13.36 -22.11 1.82
N GLU A 272 12.69 -23.27 1.87
CA GLU A 272 12.33 -24.04 0.67
C GLU A 272 11.59 -23.17 -0.36
N ARG A 273 10.53 -22.46 0.09
CA ARG A 273 9.74 -21.57 -0.78
C ARG A 273 10.57 -20.40 -1.32
N LEU A 274 11.44 -19.82 -0.50
CA LEU A 274 12.35 -18.75 -0.92
C LEU A 274 13.29 -19.23 -2.05
N LEU A 275 13.83 -20.44 -1.92
CA LEU A 275 14.72 -21.03 -2.92
C LEU A 275 13.99 -21.42 -4.20
N GLU A 276 12.75 -21.92 -4.11
CA GLU A 276 11.88 -22.19 -5.27
C GLU A 276 11.56 -20.91 -6.05
N VAL A 277 11.19 -19.82 -5.35
CA VAL A 277 10.97 -18.51 -5.97
C VAL A 277 12.25 -17.99 -6.61
N ARG A 278 13.39 -18.10 -5.91
CA ARG A 278 14.71 -17.73 -6.44
C ARG A 278 15.00 -18.45 -7.75
N ALA A 279 14.78 -19.77 -7.82
CA ALA A 279 15.00 -20.55 -9.02
C ALA A 279 14.15 -20.04 -10.21
N ARG A 280 12.87 -19.72 -9.97
CA ARG A 280 11.98 -19.14 -11.01
C ARG A 280 12.47 -17.77 -11.49
N LEU A 281 12.97 -16.94 -10.58
CA LEU A 281 13.54 -15.63 -10.95
C LEU A 281 14.81 -15.78 -11.81
N ILE A 282 15.69 -16.73 -11.48
CA ILE A 282 16.89 -17.03 -12.27
C ILE A 282 16.50 -17.56 -13.65
N GLU A 283 15.57 -18.54 -13.73
CA GLU A 283 15.08 -19.10 -14.99
C GLU A 283 14.46 -18.02 -15.91
N ALA A 284 13.83 -17.01 -15.31
CA ALA A 284 13.26 -15.88 -16.02
C ALA A 284 14.27 -14.78 -16.39
N ASP A 285 15.57 -14.97 -16.17
CA ASP A 285 16.62 -13.97 -16.42
C ASP A 285 16.38 -12.66 -15.64
N LEU A 286 16.08 -12.79 -14.35
CA LEU A 286 15.88 -11.65 -13.42
C LEU A 286 16.99 -11.54 -12.36
N GLY A 287 18.12 -12.19 -12.60
CA GLY A 287 19.32 -12.12 -11.78
C GLY A 287 19.92 -13.48 -11.48
N ASP A 288 21.03 -13.47 -10.74
CA ASP A 288 21.76 -14.66 -10.32
C ASP A 288 21.54 -14.96 -8.83
N GLY A 289 21.60 -16.23 -8.46
CA GLY A 289 21.57 -16.61 -7.06
C GLY A 289 22.88 -16.27 -6.35
N ILE A 290 22.76 -15.76 -5.13
CA ILE A 290 23.92 -15.45 -4.27
C ILE A 290 24.14 -16.63 -3.32
N ALA A 291 25.33 -17.23 -3.39
CA ALA A 291 25.75 -18.25 -2.45
C ALA A 291 26.00 -17.64 -1.05
N THR A 292 25.65 -18.39 -0.02
CA THR A 292 26.01 -18.09 1.38
C THR A 292 26.60 -19.34 2.01
N ASP A 293 27.05 -19.23 3.26
CA ASP A 293 27.53 -20.37 4.05
C ASP A 293 26.46 -21.47 4.24
N TYR A 294 25.18 -21.12 4.06
CA TYR A 294 24.04 -22.02 4.32
C TYR A 294 23.37 -22.53 3.04
N TRP A 295 23.49 -21.82 1.91
CA TRP A 295 22.86 -22.22 0.64
C TRP A 295 23.72 -21.89 -0.58
N PRO A 296 23.78 -22.79 -1.58
CA PRO A 296 24.47 -22.52 -2.83
C PRO A 296 23.75 -21.44 -3.66
N ALA A 297 24.47 -20.91 -4.65
CA ALA A 297 23.96 -19.94 -5.62
C ALA A 297 22.85 -20.55 -6.51
N SER A 298 23.03 -21.80 -6.93
CA SER A 298 22.04 -22.60 -7.69
C SER A 298 21.12 -23.34 -6.73
#